data_AF-A0A969TL38-F1
#
_entry.id   AF-A0A969TL38-F1
#
_cell.length_a   1.000
_cell.length_b   1.000
_cell.length_c   1.000
_cell.angle_alpha   90.00
_cell.angle_beta   90.00
_cell.angle_gamma   90.00
#
_symmetry.space_group_name_H-M   'P 1'
#
loop_
_entity.id
_entity.type
_entity.pdbx_description
1 polymer ?
#
loop_
_entity_poly.entity_id
_entity_poly.type
_entity_poly.pdbx_seq_one_letter_code
_entity_poly.pdbx_strand_id
1 'polypeptide(L)' 'MIPHQGETTLTVRGSETIERAWQAATLLEQGISILDTVEQTGYADQSHLTRSLQRLIRQTPAQIIGKR' A
#
# COMPACT_ATOMS: atom_id res chain seq x y z
N MET A 1 28.66 23.33 -21.33
CA MET A 1 27.29 23.36 -20.79
C MET A 1 26.74 21.94 -20.86
N ILE A 2 27.01 21.15 -19.82
CA ILE A 2 26.57 19.75 -19.71
C ILE A 2 25.40 19.75 -18.72
N PRO A 3 24.21 19.21 -19.06
CA PRO A 3 23.16 19.03 -18.07
C PRO A 3 23.52 17.86 -17.14
N HIS A 4 23.88 18.17 -15.89
CA HIS A 4 23.91 17.19 -14.81
C HIS A 4 22.48 16.95 -14.32
N GLN A 5 21.78 15.98 -14.91
CA GLN A 5 20.60 15.38 -14.30
C GLN A 5 21.09 14.23 -13.42
N GLY A 6 21.31 14.53 -12.15
CA GLY A 6 21.60 13.52 -11.12
C GLY A 6 20.37 12.66 -10.89
N GLU A 7 20.42 11.42 -11.35
CA GLU A 7 20.12 10.22 -10.55
C GLU A 7 18.88 10.27 -9.65
N THR A 8 17.68 10.30 -10.24
CA THR A 8 16.44 9.86 -9.55
C THR A 8 16.43 8.33 -9.42
N THR A 9 17.40 7.75 -8.70
CA THR A 9 17.48 6.29 -8.45
C THR A 9 17.20 5.89 -7.00
N LEU A 10 16.78 6.84 -6.15
CA LEU A 10 16.19 6.57 -4.86
C LEU A 10 14.81 7.25 -4.83
N THR A 11 13.77 6.56 -4.36
CA THR A 11 12.42 7.10 -4.07
C THR A 11 11.30 6.86 -5.11
N VAL A 12 11.35 5.79 -5.93
CA VAL A 12 10.13 5.30 -6.62
C VAL A 12 9.55 4.06 -5.94
N ARG A 13 10.40 3.08 -5.57
CA ARG A 13 9.93 1.88 -4.85
C ARG A 13 9.29 2.19 -3.49
N GLY A 14 9.77 3.23 -2.81
CA GLY A 14 9.21 3.69 -1.54
C GLY A 14 7.81 4.30 -1.73
N SER A 15 7.62 5.12 -2.76
CA SER A 15 6.34 5.78 -3.05
C SER A 15 5.30 4.80 -3.55
N GLU A 16 5.65 3.85 -4.42
CA GLU A 16 4.70 2.81 -4.88
C GLU A 16 4.16 1.96 -3.74
N THR A 17 5.00 1.60 -2.77
CA THR A 17 4.55 0.79 -1.62
C THR A 17 3.63 1.60 -0.71
N ILE A 18 3.91 2.90 -0.53
CA ILE A 18 3.06 3.82 0.24
C ILE A 18 1.71 4.00 -0.45
N GLU A 19 1.69 4.28 -1.75
CA GLU A 19 0.46 4.50 -2.51
C GLU A 19 -0.44 3.26 -2.49
N ARG A 20 0.12 2.06 -2.72
CA ARG A 20 -0.63 0.80 -2.62
C ARG A 20 -1.19 0.56 -1.23
N ALA A 21 -0.47 0.94 -0.17
CA ALA A 21 -0.96 0.80 1.20
C ALA A 21 -2.16 1.73 1.46
N TRP A 22 -2.09 2.98 1.02
CA TRP A 22 -3.22 3.92 1.13
C TRP A 22 -4.43 3.47 0.31
N GLN A 23 -4.21 2.99 -0.91
CA GLN A 23 -5.27 2.45 -1.75
C GLN A 23 -5.92 1.22 -1.09
N ALA A 24 -5.10 0.31 -0.53
CA ALA A 24 -5.61 -0.83 0.21
C ALA A 24 -6.45 -0.43 1.43
N ALA A 25 -5.99 0.56 2.21
CA ALA A 25 -6.75 1.07 3.35
C ALA A 25 -8.11 1.64 2.91
N THR A 26 -8.12 2.44 1.84
CA THR A 26 -9.34 3.04 1.29
C THR A 26 -10.36 1.98 0.85
N LEU A 27 -9.90 0.94 0.14
CA LEU A 27 -10.76 -0.18 -0.29
C LEU A 27 -11.36 -0.92 0.91
N LEU A 28 -10.55 -1.18 1.94
CA LEU A 28 -11.02 -1.84 3.16
C LEU A 28 -12.03 -0.99 3.93
N GLU A 29 -11.85 0.34 3.99
CA GLU A 29 -12.83 1.27 4.58
C GLU A 29 -14.16 1.30 3.80
N GLN A 30 -14.12 1.12 2.48
CA GLN A 30 -15.31 1.00 1.64
C GLN A 30 -16.04 -0.35 1.81
N GLY A 31 -15.45 -1.29 2.55
CA GLY A 31 -16.01 -2.63 2.80
C GLY A 31 -15.65 -3.66 1.73
N ILE A 32 -14.66 -3.37 0.89
CA ILE A 32 -14.11 -4.35 -0.05
C ILE A 32 -13.42 -5.46 0.75
N SER A 33 -13.62 -6.71 0.31
CA SER A 33 -13.02 -7.88 0.95
C SER A 33 -11.51 -7.86 0.82
N ILE A 34 -10.79 -8.36 1.84
CA ILE A 34 -9.32 -8.33 1.85
C ILE A 34 -8.72 -9.02 0.62
N LEU A 35 -9.33 -10.11 0.16
CA LEU A 35 -8.88 -10.82 -1.05
C LEU A 35 -8.98 -9.94 -2.30
N ASP A 36 -10.12 -9.26 -2.49
CA ASP A 36 -10.34 -8.37 -3.62
C ASP A 36 -9.39 -7.15 -3.56
N THR A 37 -9.16 -6.61 -2.36
CA THR A 37 -8.16 -5.56 -2.14
C THR A 37 -6.75 -6.00 -2.54
N VAL A 38 -6.34 -7.24 -2.22
CA VAL A 38 -5.02 -7.80 -2.61
C VAL A 38 -4.87 -7.82 -4.12
N GLU A 39 -5.89 -8.32 -4.82
CA GLU A 39 -5.93 -8.38 -6.29
C GLU A 39 -5.87 -6.97 -6.90
N GLN A 40 -6.67 -6.02 -6.40
CA GLN A 40 -6.75 -4.66 -6.93
C GLN A 40 -5.50 -3.80 -6.68
N THR A 41 -4.77 -4.06 -5.60
CA THR A 41 -3.56 -3.29 -5.24
C THR A 41 -2.27 -3.98 -5.67
N GLY A 42 -2.38 -5.19 -6.24
CA GLY A 42 -1.25 -5.96 -6.75
C GLY A 42 -0.30 -6.46 -5.65
N TYR A 43 -0.83 -6.75 -4.45
CA TYR A 43 -0.06 -7.51 -3.47
C TYR A 43 -0.08 -8.99 -3.84
N ALA A 44 0.99 -9.71 -3.50
CA ALA A 44 1.08 -11.15 -3.76
C ALA A 44 0.03 -11.95 -2.98
N ASP A 45 -0.22 -11.53 -1.73
CA ASP A 45 -1.09 -12.24 -0.80
C ASP A 45 -1.50 -11.34 0.37
N GLN A 46 -2.54 -11.78 1.09
CA GLN A 46 -3.09 -11.06 2.25
C GLN A 46 -2.04 -10.78 3.34
N SER A 47 -1.11 -11.72 3.58
CA SER A 47 -0.05 -11.52 4.57
C SER A 47 0.89 -10.39 4.18
N HIS A 48 1.19 -10.23 2.88
CA HIS A 48 2.04 -9.16 2.39
C HIS A 48 1.36 -7.79 2.50
N LEU A 49 0.08 -7.71 2.16
CA LEU A 49 -0.75 -6.52 2.38
C LEU A 49 -0.80 -6.14 3.87
N THR A 50 -1.02 -7.12 4.75
CA THR A 50 -1.13 -6.88 6.21
C THR A 50 0.16 -6.30 6.78
N ARG A 51 1.32 -6.86 6.43
CA ARG A 51 2.61 -6.31 6.87
C ARG A 51 2.85 -4.91 6.31
N SER A 52 2.47 -4.66 5.07
CA SER A 52 2.63 -3.33 4.44
C SER A 52 1.78 -2.28 5.15
N LEU A 53 0.51 -2.57 5.40
CA LEU A 53 -0.38 -1.70 6.17
C LEU A 53 0.11 -1.47 7.60
N GLN A 54 0.58 -2.53 8.28
CA GLN A 54 1.08 -2.40 9.64
C GLN A 54 2.37 -1.58 9.71
N ARG A 55 3.25 -1.69 8.71
CA ARG A 55 4.49 -0.93 8.65
C ARG A 55 4.28 0.54 8.26
N LEU A 56 3.34 0.80 7.35
CA LEU A 56 3.17 2.13 6.73
C LEU A 56 2.07 2.96 7.39
N ILE A 57 0.97 2.32 7.80
CA ILE A 57 -0.25 2.97 8.31
C ILE A 57 -0.52 2.58 9.77
N ARG A 58 0.25 1.62 10.33
CA ARG A 58 0.11 1.11 11.71
C ARG A 58 -1.27 0.56 12.04
N GLN A 59 -2.02 0.15 11.02
CA GLN A 59 -3.32 -0.49 11.15
C GLN A 59 -3.29 -1.83 10.40
N THR A 60 -4.09 -2.79 10.88
CA THR A 60 -4.29 -4.07 10.19
C THR A 60 -5.60 -4.03 9.42
N PRO A 61 -5.76 -4.84 8.36
CA PRO A 61 -7.01 -4.89 7.60
C PRO A 61 -8.23 -5.14 8.49
N ALA A 62 -8.08 -6.05 9.47
CA ALA A 62 -9.13 -6.37 10.43
C ALA A 62 -9.52 -5.18 11.31
N GLN A 63 -8.55 -4.32 11.70
CA GLN A 63 -8.84 -3.10 12.47
C GLN A 63 -9.55 -2.05 11.62
N ILE A 64 -9.23 -1.95 10.33
CA ILE A 64 -9.87 -1.02 9.40
C ILE A 64 -11.32 -1.46 9.15
N ILE A 65 -11.55 -2.73 8.85
CA ILE A 65 -12.88 -3.30 8.63
C ILE A 65 -13.74 -3.23 9.91
N GLY A 66 -13.13 -3.46 11.08
CA GLY A 66 -13.82 -3.44 12.37
C GLY A 66 -14.11 -2.04 12.93
N LYS A 67 -13.68 -0.96 12.26
CA LYS A 67 -13.93 0.43 12.69
C LYS A 67 -15.29 0.96 12.21
N ARG A 68 -16.10 0.11 11.60
CA ARG A 68 -17.45 0.42 11.09
C ARG A 68 -18.53 0.09 12.10
#